data_AF-A0A0N4X322-F1
#
_entry.id   AF-A0A0N4X322-F1
#
_cell.length_a   1.000
_cell.length_b   1.000
_cell.length_c   1.000
_cell.angle_alpha   90.00
_cell.angle_beta   90.00
_cell.angle_gamma   90.00
#
_symmetry.space_group_name_H-M   'P 1'
#
loop_
_entity.id
_entity.type
_entity.pdbx_description
1 polymer ?
#
loop_
_entity_poly.entity_id
_entity_poly.type
_entity_poly.pdbx_seq_one_letter_code
_entity_poly.pdbx_strand_id
1 'polypeptide(L)'
;MLGEVDVPLRISPFQAITGNRIDDCASILACIGDTKTSPSELADSQQKAVLQTWWNLVQAFWKKYGPDPIKDDKLTEAMKQWCTEVTKDYEEVSVCDFTSSWRDGFAFNILLHNFDDKLVDLEKISQSTAGERLENAFATAEQNFHVARLLQVKG
;
A
#
# COMPACT_ATOMS: atom_id res chain seq x y z
N MET A 1 -5.14 20.17 -17.88
CA MET A 1 -3.67 20.33 -17.82
C MET A 1 -3.18 19.59 -16.58
N LEU A 2 -2.93 18.29 -16.70
CA LEU A 2 -2.17 17.56 -15.68
C LEU A 2 -0.72 17.67 -16.11
N GLY A 3 0.05 18.49 -15.41
CA GLY A 3 1.48 18.60 -15.65
C GLY A 3 2.14 17.28 -15.29
N GLU A 4 2.89 16.70 -16.22
CA GLU A 4 3.85 15.65 -15.92
C GLU A 4 4.81 16.19 -14.87
N VAL A 5 4.70 15.69 -13.64
CA VAL A 5 5.72 15.91 -12.62
C VAL A 5 6.85 14.95 -12.96
N ASP A 6 7.74 15.40 -13.84
CA ASP A 6 9.02 14.73 -14.07
C ASP A 6 9.87 14.93 -12.81
N VAL A 7 9.66 14.06 -11.82
CA VAL A 7 10.53 13.99 -10.64
C VAL A 7 11.75 13.18 -11.09
N PRO A 8 12.92 13.81 -11.30
CA PRO A 8 14.11 13.03 -11.59
C PRO A 8 14.35 12.10 -10.41
N LEU A 9 14.25 10.80 -10.65
CA LEU A 9 14.71 9.75 -9.77
C LEU A 9 16.23 9.88 -9.64
N ARG A 10 16.71 10.89 -8.89
CA ARG A 10 18.07 10.87 -8.34
C ARG A 10 18.07 9.79 -7.27
N ILE A 11 18.19 8.56 -7.74
CA ILE A 11 18.70 7.46 -6.94
C ILE A 11 20.13 7.91 -6.62
N SER A 12 20.42 8.21 -5.35
CA SER A 12 21.80 8.33 -4.88
C SER A 12 22.58 7.16 -5.47
N PRO A 13 23.80 7.36 -6.00
CA PRO A 13 24.52 6.27 -6.66
C PRO A 13 24.48 5.07 -5.74
N PHE A 14 23.80 4.00 -6.18
CA PHE A 14 23.82 2.74 -5.43
C PHE A 14 25.28 2.47 -5.16
N GLN A 15 25.62 2.34 -3.87
CA GLN A 15 26.95 1.88 -3.49
C GLN A 15 27.17 0.59 -4.29
N ALA A 16 28.25 0.55 -5.09
CA ALA A 16 28.44 -0.51 -6.07
C ALA A 16 28.28 -1.87 -5.39
N ILE A 17 27.49 -2.77 -5.98
CA ILE A 17 27.35 -4.14 -5.50
C ILE A 17 28.75 -4.72 -5.41
N THR A 18 29.17 -5.00 -4.19
CA THR A 18 30.53 -5.40 -3.85
C THR A 18 30.78 -6.87 -4.21
N GLY A 19 29.70 -7.65 -4.38
CA GLY A 19 29.74 -9.10 -4.52
C GLY A 19 29.82 -9.81 -3.16
N ASN A 20 30.00 -9.08 -2.06
CA ASN A 20 29.84 -9.58 -0.71
C ASN A 20 28.40 -9.36 -0.25
N ARG A 21 27.63 -10.45 -0.13
CA ARG A 21 26.21 -10.39 0.23
C ARG A 21 25.94 -9.62 1.52
N ILE A 22 26.82 -9.72 2.52
CA ILE A 22 26.61 -9.05 3.80
C ILE A 22 26.76 -7.54 3.65
N ASP A 23 27.81 -7.09 2.94
CA ASP A 23 28.07 -5.67 2.68
C ASP A 23 26.98 -5.07 1.79
N ASP A 24 26.51 -5.84 0.79
CA ASP A 24 25.42 -5.44 -0.09
C ASP A 24 24.09 -5.32 0.68
N CYS A 25 23.80 -6.27 1.58
CA CYS A 25 22.64 -6.20 2.47
C CYS A 25 22.73 -5.01 3.43
N ALA A 26 23.90 -4.75 4.01
CA ALA A 26 24.12 -3.60 4.89
C ALA A 26 23.87 -2.28 4.15
N SER A 27 24.32 -2.18 2.90
CA SER A 27 24.11 -1.01 2.04
C SER A 27 22.63 -0.79 1.72
N ILE A 28 21.88 -1.85 1.43
CA ILE A 28 20.43 -1.80 1.21
C ILE A 28 19.71 -1.30 2.47
N LEU A 29 20.01 -1.90 3.62
CA LEU A 29 19.41 -1.55 4.90
C LEU A 29 19.66 -0.08 5.26
N ALA A 30 20.89 0.40 5.06
CA ALA A 30 21.23 1.81 5.24
C ALA A 30 20.45 2.73 4.29
N CYS A 31 20.29 2.34 3.01
CA CYS A 31 19.56 3.13 2.02
C CYS A 31 18.07 3.32 2.37
N ILE A 32 17.45 2.33 3.01
CA ILE A 32 16.05 2.40 3.45
C ILE A 32 15.90 2.89 4.89
N GLY A 33 17.00 3.24 5.56
CA GLY A 33 17.01 3.67 6.96
C GLY A 33 16.65 2.57 7.97
N ASP A 34 16.81 1.30 7.60
CA ASP A 34 16.58 0.16 8.50
C ASP A 34 17.81 -0.08 9.39
N THR A 35 17.67 0.26 10.65
CA THR A 35 18.71 0.06 11.69
C THR A 35 18.45 -1.15 12.58
N LYS A 36 17.36 -1.88 12.35
CA LYS A 36 16.91 -2.96 13.25
C LYS A 36 17.17 -4.35 12.66
N THR A 37 17.18 -4.48 11.35
CA THR A 37 17.43 -5.75 10.68
C THR A 37 18.93 -6.01 10.60
N SER A 38 19.37 -7.24 10.91
CA SER A 38 20.76 -7.65 10.75
C SER A 38 21.10 -7.90 9.27
N PRO A 39 22.20 -7.36 8.74
CA PRO A 39 22.67 -7.66 7.39
C PRO A 39 22.95 -9.15 7.16
N SER A 40 23.46 -9.86 8.17
CA SER A 40 23.73 -11.30 8.04
C SER A 40 22.45 -12.11 7.97
N GLU A 41 21.45 -11.80 8.81
CA GLU A 41 20.15 -12.50 8.80
C GLU A 41 19.41 -12.27 7.48
N LEU A 42 19.53 -11.06 6.91
CA LEU A 42 19.00 -10.77 5.57
C LEU A 42 19.77 -11.54 4.48
N ALA A 43 21.10 -11.55 4.53
CA ALA A 43 21.96 -12.28 3.59
C ALA A 43 21.74 -13.80 3.62
N ASP A 44 21.30 -14.33 4.77
CA ASP A 44 20.95 -15.73 5.00
C ASP A 44 19.46 -16.01 4.75
N SER A 45 18.70 -15.03 4.24
CA SER A 45 17.28 -15.18 3.88
C SER A 45 16.38 -15.59 5.06
N GLN A 46 16.71 -15.16 6.29
CA GLN A 46 15.84 -15.40 7.43
C GLN A 46 14.51 -14.69 7.22
N GLN A 47 13.41 -15.44 7.28
CA GLN A 47 12.06 -14.95 6.94
C GLN A 47 11.70 -13.64 7.66
N LYS A 48 11.98 -13.55 8.95
CA LYS A 48 11.69 -12.34 9.74
C LYS A 48 12.48 -11.13 9.23
N ALA A 49 13.77 -11.29 8.94
CA ALA A 49 14.62 -10.22 8.42
C ALA A 49 14.16 -9.77 7.03
N VAL A 50 13.81 -10.71 6.15
CA VAL A 50 13.28 -10.42 4.81
C VAL A 50 11.97 -9.63 4.88
N LEU A 51 11.00 -10.09 5.67
CA LEU A 51 9.70 -9.41 5.82
C LEU A 51 9.86 -8.02 6.44
N GLN A 52 10.73 -7.88 7.45
CA GLN A 52 11.00 -6.60 8.09
C GLN A 52 11.65 -5.61 7.12
N THR A 53 12.64 -6.07 6.34
CA THR A 53 13.29 -5.27 5.29
C THR A 53 12.27 -4.78 4.28
N TRP A 54 11.36 -5.67 3.85
CA TRP A 54 10.36 -5.30 2.86
C TRP A 54 9.36 -4.27 3.38
N TRP A 55 8.89 -4.45 4.62
CA TRP A 55 8.06 -3.45 5.29
C TRP A 55 8.75 -2.09 5.46
N ASN A 56 10.05 -2.10 5.79
CA ASN A 56 10.83 -0.86 5.92
C ASN A 56 11.04 -0.17 4.58
N LEU A 57 11.18 -0.92 3.49
CA LEU A 57 11.23 -0.37 2.14
C LEU A 57 9.89 0.30 1.75
N VAL A 58 8.74 -0.31 2.07
CA VAL A 58 7.43 0.33 1.87
C VAL A 58 7.31 1.65 2.64
N GLN A 59 7.76 1.68 3.90
CA GLN A 59 7.76 2.91 4.70
C GLN A 59 8.73 3.98 4.16
N ALA A 60 9.92 3.58 3.72
CA ALA A 60 10.89 4.49 3.10
C ALA A 60 10.35 5.10 1.80
N PHE A 61 9.64 4.29 0.99
CA PHE A 61 8.93 4.76 -0.18
C PHE A 61 7.86 5.79 0.18
N TRP A 62 7.00 5.48 1.16
CA TRP A 62 5.96 6.41 1.65
C TRP A 62 6.55 7.75 2.11
N LYS A 63 7.60 7.71 2.94
CA LYS A 63 8.25 8.92 3.43
C LYS A 63 8.84 9.79 2.30
N LYS A 64 9.32 9.14 1.24
CA LYS A 64 9.97 9.84 0.12
C LYS A 64 8.96 10.39 -0.91
N TYR A 65 7.88 9.64 -1.20
CA TYR A 65 6.99 9.92 -2.32
C TYR A 65 5.52 10.10 -1.94
N GLY A 66 5.16 9.92 -0.67
CA GLY A 66 3.80 10.16 -0.18
C GLY A 66 3.39 11.64 -0.31
N PRO A 67 2.08 11.93 -0.27
CA PRO A 67 1.57 13.29 -0.39
C PRO A 67 1.89 14.13 0.85
N ASP A 68 2.30 15.38 0.65
CA ASP A 68 2.39 16.38 1.72
C ASP A 68 0.99 16.86 2.14
N PRO A 69 0.74 17.11 3.43
CA PRO A 69 1.65 16.97 4.58
C PRO A 69 1.63 15.56 5.22
N ILE A 70 0.84 14.63 4.71
CA ILE A 70 0.50 13.36 5.37
C ILE A 70 1.69 12.38 5.42
N LYS A 71 2.67 12.53 4.51
CA LYS A 71 3.83 11.63 4.41
C LYS A 71 4.75 11.61 5.64
N ASP A 72 4.67 12.63 6.49
CA ASP A 72 5.46 12.73 7.73
C ASP A 72 4.85 11.92 8.89
N ASP A 73 3.56 11.56 8.79
CA ASP A 73 2.90 10.68 9.73
C ASP A 73 3.28 9.21 9.51
N LYS A 74 3.03 8.39 10.53
CA LYS A 74 3.14 6.93 10.37
C LYS A 74 2.19 6.47 9.28
N LEU A 75 2.71 5.79 8.26
CA LEU A 75 1.93 5.27 7.11
C LEU A 75 0.61 4.63 7.52
N THR A 76 0.61 3.78 8.56
CA THR A 76 -0.60 3.09 9.02
C THR A 76 -1.66 4.05 9.56
N GLU A 77 -1.26 5.06 10.32
CA GLU A 77 -2.19 6.04 10.90
C GLU A 77 -2.70 6.99 9.82
N ALA A 78 -1.81 7.49 8.97
CA ALA A 78 -2.13 8.30 7.80
C ALA A 78 -3.17 7.62 6.90
N MET A 79 -2.91 6.37 6.50
CA MET A 79 -3.82 5.59 5.66
C MET A 79 -5.16 5.34 6.35
N LYS A 80 -5.14 5.03 7.65
CA LYS A 80 -6.38 4.75 8.39
C LYS A 80 -7.23 6.01 8.47
N GLN A 81 -6.62 7.15 8.81
CA GLN A 81 -7.31 8.43 8.86
C GLN A 81 -7.91 8.80 7.50
N TRP A 82 -7.15 8.63 6.42
CA TRP A 82 -7.65 8.88 5.07
C TRP A 82 -8.86 7.99 4.75
N CYS A 83 -8.81 6.69 5.06
CA CYS A 83 -9.95 5.80 4.85
C CYS A 83 -11.16 6.24 5.66
N THR A 84 -10.98 6.56 6.96
CA THR A 84 -12.07 7.03 7.81
C THR A 84 -12.72 8.32 7.28
N GLU A 85 -11.91 9.27 6.81
CA GLU A 85 -12.40 10.53 6.24
C GLU A 85 -13.17 10.31 4.94
N VAL A 86 -12.68 9.45 4.06
CA VAL A 86 -13.32 9.12 2.79
C VAL A 86 -14.66 8.40 3.00
N THR A 87 -14.76 7.54 4.01
CA THR A 87 -15.98 6.76 4.27
C THR A 87 -16.95 7.44 5.25
N LYS A 88 -16.65 8.64 5.75
CA LYS A 88 -17.42 9.26 6.86
C LYS A 88 -18.90 9.49 6.57
N ASP A 89 -19.24 9.70 5.29
CA ASP A 89 -20.60 10.00 4.83
C ASP A 89 -21.35 8.74 4.35
N TYR A 90 -20.76 7.55 4.53
CA TYR A 90 -21.34 6.25 4.16
C TYR A 90 -21.72 5.46 5.42
N GLU A 91 -23.00 5.37 5.73
CA GLU A 91 -23.50 4.73 6.97
C GLU A 91 -23.21 3.23 7.03
N GLU A 92 -23.05 2.59 5.87
CA GLU A 92 -22.85 1.15 5.73
C GLU A 92 -21.44 0.69 6.14
N VAL A 93 -20.46 1.61 6.24
CA VAL A 93 -19.05 1.26 6.49
C VAL A 93 -18.42 2.13 7.57
N SER A 94 -17.72 1.45 8.48
CA SER A 94 -16.80 2.08 9.42
C SER A 94 -15.42 1.42 9.34
N VAL A 95 -14.44 2.15 8.82
CA VAL A 95 -13.05 1.68 8.74
C VAL A 95 -12.31 1.96 10.05
N CYS A 96 -12.08 0.89 10.83
CA CYS A 96 -11.44 0.95 12.14
C CYS A 96 -10.09 0.20 12.19
N ASP A 97 -9.83 -0.68 11.23
CA ASP A 97 -8.62 -1.50 11.13
C ASP A 97 -8.28 -1.81 9.66
N PHE A 98 -7.16 -2.51 9.41
CA PHE A 98 -6.77 -3.03 8.07
C PHE A 98 -7.02 -4.53 7.91
N THR A 99 -8.00 -5.08 8.65
CA THR A 99 -8.32 -6.51 8.64
C THR A 99 -9.83 -6.75 8.54
N SER A 100 -10.58 -6.72 9.64
CA SER A 100 -12.02 -6.96 9.70
C SER A 100 -12.82 -5.96 8.89
N SER A 101 -12.48 -4.67 8.94
CA SER A 101 -13.23 -3.59 8.26
C SER A 101 -13.30 -3.74 6.74
N TRP A 102 -12.44 -4.59 6.16
CA TRP A 102 -12.30 -4.78 4.71
C TRP A 102 -12.79 -6.14 4.23
N ARG A 103 -13.10 -7.05 5.17
CA ARG A 103 -13.30 -8.46 4.89
C ARG A 103 -14.52 -8.73 4.01
N ASP A 104 -15.56 -7.92 4.14
CA ASP A 104 -16.80 -8.06 3.37
C ASP A 104 -16.77 -7.34 2.01
N GLY A 105 -15.68 -6.63 1.71
CA GLY A 105 -15.46 -5.93 0.44
C GLY A 105 -16.16 -4.58 0.30
N PHE A 106 -16.97 -4.14 1.26
CA PHE A 106 -17.75 -2.91 1.12
C PHE A 106 -16.86 -1.66 1.13
N ALA A 107 -15.91 -1.59 2.06
CA ALA A 107 -14.99 -0.46 2.18
C ALA A 107 -14.22 -0.20 0.89
N PHE A 108 -13.75 -1.24 0.18
CA PHE A 108 -13.05 -1.07 -1.09
C PHE A 108 -13.93 -0.46 -2.18
N ASN A 109 -15.19 -0.88 -2.28
CA ASN A 109 -16.13 -0.35 -3.27
C ASN A 109 -16.48 1.11 -2.97
N ILE A 110 -16.63 1.48 -1.70
CA ILE A 110 -16.89 2.87 -1.29
C ILE A 110 -15.70 3.77 -1.61
N LEU A 111 -14.46 3.32 -1.40
CA LEU A 111 -13.28 4.11 -1.80
C LEU A 111 -13.30 4.45 -3.30
N LEU A 112 -13.67 3.48 -4.14
CA LEU A 112 -13.76 3.67 -5.60
C LEU A 112 -14.92 4.60 -5.97
N HIS A 113 -16.10 4.41 -5.36
CA HIS A 113 -17.26 5.27 -5.57
C HIS A 113 -17.01 6.71 -5.12
N ASN A 114 -16.32 6.92 -3.99
CA ASN A 114 -15.97 8.25 -3.52
C ASN A 114 -15.01 8.97 -4.49
N PHE A 115 -14.12 8.21 -5.13
CA PHE A 115 -13.22 8.76 -6.14
C PHE A 115 -13.94 9.14 -7.44
N ASP A 116 -14.82 8.27 -7.94
CA ASP A 116 -15.72 8.52 -9.08
C ASP A 116 -16.98 7.67 -8.93
N ASP A 117 -18.13 8.33 -8.78
CA ASP A 117 -19.42 7.71 -8.50
C ASP A 117 -19.91 6.78 -9.61
N LYS A 118 -19.34 6.88 -10.82
CA LYS A 118 -19.70 6.04 -11.97
C LYS A 118 -19.02 4.69 -12.00
N LEU A 119 -17.98 4.49 -11.19
CA LEU A 119 -17.19 3.26 -11.21
C LEU A 119 -17.88 2.10 -10.50
N VAL A 120 -18.81 2.39 -9.60
CA VAL A 120 -19.43 1.40 -8.73
C VAL A 120 -20.92 1.69 -8.57
N ASP A 121 -21.76 0.70 -8.85
CA ASP A 121 -23.18 0.73 -8.53
C ASP A 121 -23.38 0.24 -7.08
N LEU A 122 -23.56 1.17 -6.13
CA LEU A 122 -23.70 0.83 -4.71
C LEU A 122 -24.99 0.06 -4.40
N GLU A 123 -26.08 0.28 -5.16
CA GLU A 123 -27.31 -0.50 -4.99
C GLU A 123 -27.05 -1.98 -5.28
N LYS A 124 -26.34 -2.27 -6.38
CA LYS A 124 -25.93 -3.64 -6.73
C LYS A 124 -24.95 -4.24 -5.72
N ILE A 125 -23.96 -3.46 -5.26
CA ILE A 125 -22.98 -3.90 -4.27
C ILE A 125 -23.65 -4.29 -2.96
N SER A 126 -24.69 -3.56 -2.54
CA SER A 126 -25.43 -3.88 -1.31
C SER A 126 -26.05 -5.28 -1.30
N GLN A 127 -26.44 -5.78 -2.48
CA GLN A 127 -27.07 -7.10 -2.66
C GLN A 127 -26.07 -8.22 -2.95
N SER A 128 -24.81 -7.88 -3.17
CA SER A 128 -23.75 -8.83 -3.53
C SER A 128 -23.14 -9.53 -2.30
N THR A 129 -22.60 -10.73 -2.49
CA THR A 129 -21.81 -11.45 -1.48
C THR A 129 -20.44 -10.79 -1.26
N ALA A 130 -19.79 -11.09 -0.15
CA ALA A 130 -18.45 -10.55 0.15
C ALA A 130 -17.43 -10.84 -0.96
N GLY A 131 -17.46 -12.05 -1.55
CA GLY A 131 -16.56 -12.42 -2.64
C GLY A 131 -16.80 -11.59 -3.90
N GLU A 132 -18.06 -11.40 -4.29
CA GLU A 132 -18.44 -10.58 -5.44
C GLU A 132 -18.06 -9.11 -5.24
N ARG A 133 -18.23 -8.57 -4.03
CA ARG A 133 -17.81 -7.20 -3.69
C ARG A 133 -16.31 -7.02 -3.82
N LEU A 134 -15.52 -7.95 -3.27
CA LEU A 134 -14.07 -7.90 -3.36
C LEU A 134 -13.60 -8.01 -4.82
N GLU A 135 -14.17 -8.92 -5.60
CA GLU A 135 -13.82 -9.09 -7.00
C GLU A 135 -14.18 -7.85 -7.82
N ASN A 136 -15.35 -7.26 -7.61
CA ASN A 136 -15.75 -6.02 -8.27
C ASN A 136 -14.73 -4.90 -7.98
N ALA A 137 -14.39 -4.67 -6.71
CA ALA A 137 -13.46 -3.61 -6.34
C ALA A 137 -12.06 -3.83 -6.95
N PHE A 138 -11.53 -5.05 -6.85
CA PHE A 138 -10.18 -5.34 -7.38
C PHE A 138 -10.13 -5.26 -8.90
N ALA A 139 -11.16 -5.75 -9.60
CA ALA A 139 -11.25 -5.65 -11.05
C ALA A 139 -11.38 -4.20 -11.52
N THR A 140 -12.26 -3.42 -10.87
CA THR A 140 -12.43 -2.00 -11.18
C THR A 140 -11.14 -1.22 -10.95
N ALA A 141 -10.44 -1.47 -9.84
CA ALA A 141 -9.18 -0.79 -9.54
C ALA A 141 -8.07 -1.13 -10.55
N GLU A 142 -7.94 -2.39 -10.94
CA GLU A 142 -6.95 -2.84 -11.92
C GLU A 142 -7.24 -2.25 -13.32
N GLN A 143 -8.50 -2.29 -13.77
CA GLN A 143 -8.88 -1.84 -15.10
C GLN A 143 -8.79 -0.32 -15.28
N ASN A 144 -9.15 0.46 -14.25
CA ASN A 144 -9.24 1.92 -14.36
C ASN A 144 -7.98 2.64 -13.86
N PHE A 145 -7.23 2.04 -12.93
CA PHE A 145 -6.10 2.70 -12.27
C PHE A 145 -4.80 1.90 -12.35
N HIS A 146 -4.79 0.74 -13.01
CA HIS A 146 -3.62 -0.13 -13.11
C HIS A 146 -3.04 -0.53 -11.75
N VAL A 147 -3.89 -0.61 -10.72
CA VAL A 147 -3.51 -1.07 -9.38
C VAL A 147 -3.30 -2.58 -9.43
N ALA A 148 -2.09 -3.03 -9.10
CA ALA A 148 -1.76 -4.45 -9.09
C ALA A 148 -2.57 -5.21 -8.04
N ARG A 149 -3.08 -6.40 -8.41
CA ARG A 149 -3.81 -7.28 -7.48
C ARG A 149 -2.86 -8.02 -6.54
N LEU A 150 -2.65 -7.47 -5.35
CA LEU A 150 -1.85 -8.11 -4.30
C LEU A 150 -2.67 -9.02 -3.38
N LEU A 151 -4.00 -8.90 -3.41
CA LEU A 151 -4.94 -9.66 -2.58
C LEU A 151 -5.74 -10.63 -3.46
N GLN A 152 -6.08 -11.78 -2.90
CA GLN A 152 -6.93 -12.80 -3.54
C GLN A 152 -8.24 -12.93 -2.78
N VAL A 153 -9.33 -13.03 -3.55
CA VAL A 153 -10.65 -13.40 -3.00
C VAL A 153 -10.59 -14.89 -2.69
N LYS A 154 -10.84 -15.26 -1.43
CA LYS A 154 -10.99 -16.67 -1.08
C LYS A 154 -12.33 -17.16 -1.66
N GLY A 155 -12.27 -18.21 -2.48
CA GLY A 155 -13.44 -18.95 -2.93
C GLY A 155 -14.08 -19.77 -1.83
#